data_AF-A0A7C4J612-F1
#
_entry.id   AF-A0A7C4J612-F1
#
_cell.length_a   1.000
_cell.length_b   1.000
_cell.length_c   1.000
_cell.angle_alpha   90.00
_cell.angle_beta   90.00
_cell.angle_gamma   90.00
#
_symmetry.space_group_name_H-M   'P 1'
#
loop_
_entity.id
_entity.type
_entity.pdbx_description
1 polymer ?
#
loop_
_entity_poly.entity_id
_entity_poly.type
_entity_poly.pdbx_seq_one_letter_code
_entity_poly.pdbx_strand_id
1 'polypeptide(L)'
;MNYQCEIKEQAAQPTLSIRTRAAVQDLPQVMGQVFGEIAQYVERAGGQFGGAPFAAYYNMDMQDLDLEIGFPVAAPLPGEGRIRPGALPGGHVATVLHVGPYNAVGPAYEALTKYAADHG
;
A
#
# COMPACT_ATOMS: atom_id res chain seq x y z
N MET A 1 2.56 -23.69 -2.11
CA MET A 1 3.02 -22.62 -3.03
C MET A 1 4.40 -22.24 -2.57
N ASN A 2 5.43 -22.30 -3.42
CA ASN A 2 6.74 -21.75 -3.07
C ASN A 2 6.74 -20.27 -3.46
N TYR A 3 6.80 -19.39 -2.47
CA TYR A 3 6.95 -17.97 -2.70
C TYR A 3 8.38 -17.66 -3.08
N GLN A 4 8.56 -16.96 -4.20
CA GLN A 4 9.84 -16.39 -4.60
C GLN A 4 9.91 -14.98 -4.04
N CYS A 5 10.73 -14.80 -3.01
CA CYS A 5 11.03 -13.49 -2.45
C CYS A 5 12.29 -12.94 -3.10
N GLU A 6 12.33 -11.63 -3.30
CA GLU A 6 13.47 -10.94 -3.91
C GLU A 6 13.65 -9.55 -3.32
N ILE A 7 14.90 -9.07 -3.27
CA ILE A 7 15.21 -7.68 -2.98
C ILE A 7 15.19 -6.89 -4.29
N LYS A 8 14.46 -5.78 -4.31
CA LYS A 8 14.44 -4.83 -5.41
C LYS A 8 14.85 -3.44 -4.94
N GLU A 9 15.49 -2.70 -5.83
CA GLU A 9 15.66 -1.27 -5.66
C GLU A 9 14.41 -0.56 -6.17
N GLN A 10 13.82 0.29 -5.34
CA GLN A 10 12.65 1.09 -5.66
C GLN A 10 13.02 2.58 -5.55
N ALA A 11 12.68 3.36 -6.58
CA ALA A 11 12.77 4.81 -6.49
C ALA A 11 11.68 5.37 -5.58
N ALA A 12 11.97 6.47 -4.89
CA ALA A 12 10.96 7.20 -4.12
C ALA A 12 9.85 7.68 -5.06
N GLN A 13 8.60 7.54 -4.61
CA GLN A 13 7.42 7.89 -5.41
C GLN A 13 6.52 8.82 -4.61
N PRO A 14 6.13 9.99 -5.15
CA PRO A 14 5.13 10.83 -4.48
C PRO A 14 3.79 10.11 -4.46
N THR A 15 3.04 10.27 -3.39
CA THR A 15 1.76 9.61 -3.18
C THR A 15 0.67 10.58 -2.79
N LEU A 16 -0.58 10.17 -3.03
CA LEU A 16 -1.73 10.64 -2.29
C LEU A 16 -2.31 9.47 -1.52
N SER A 17 -2.56 9.66 -0.24
CA SER A 17 -3.06 8.62 0.65
C SER A 17 -4.02 9.16 1.70
N ILE A 18 -4.78 8.24 2.30
CA ILE A 18 -5.60 8.48 3.48
C ILE A 18 -5.11 7.55 4.57
N ARG A 19 -4.85 8.10 5.76
CA ARG A 19 -4.56 7.32 6.96
C ARG A 19 -5.85 7.05 7.73
N THR A 20 -6.11 5.79 8.03
CA THR A 20 -7.36 5.34 8.67
C THR A 20 -7.10 4.14 9.59
N ARG A 21 -8.11 3.78 10.38
CA ARG A 21 -8.13 2.53 11.12
C ARG A 21 -9.29 1.63 10.74
N ALA A 22 -9.07 0.32 10.72
CA ALA A 22 -10.10 -0.68 10.43
C ALA A 22 -9.72 -2.08 10.91
N ALA A 23 -10.70 -2.93 11.20
CA ALA A 23 -10.46 -4.35 11.40
C ALA A 23 -10.13 -5.05 10.07
N VAL A 24 -9.39 -6.15 10.13
CA VAL A 24 -8.95 -6.92 8.94
C VAL A 24 -10.11 -7.35 8.04
N GLN A 25 -11.25 -7.67 8.63
CA GLN A 25 -12.47 -8.09 7.94
C GLN A 25 -13.14 -6.97 7.12
N ASP A 26 -12.89 -5.71 7.49
CA ASP A 26 -13.49 -4.53 6.85
C ASP A 26 -12.59 -3.94 5.76
N LEU A 27 -11.36 -4.45 5.63
CA LEU A 27 -10.36 -3.95 4.66
C LEU A 27 -10.88 -3.88 3.22
N PRO A 28 -11.59 -4.89 2.67
CA PRO A 28 -12.06 -4.81 1.28
C PRO A 28 -12.98 -3.59 1.05
N GLN A 29 -13.85 -3.29 2.02
CA GLN A 29 -14.76 -2.16 1.95
C GLN A 29 -14.02 -0.84 2.12
N VAL A 30 -13.17 -0.73 3.15
CA VAL A 30 -12.41 0.49 3.45
C VAL A 30 -11.47 0.85 2.29
N MET A 31 -10.74 -0.13 1.76
CA MET A 31 -9.84 0.07 0.62
C MET A 31 -10.61 0.53 -0.62
N GLY A 32 -11.73 -0.13 -0.95
CA GLY A 32 -12.55 0.27 -2.10
C GLY A 32 -13.05 1.72 -2.01
N GLN A 33 -13.49 2.14 -0.82
CA GLN A 33 -13.93 3.52 -0.57
C GLN A 33 -12.78 4.52 -0.72
N VAL A 34 -11.64 4.25 -0.07
CA VAL A 34 -10.47 5.15 -0.13
C VAL A 34 -9.92 5.26 -1.54
N PHE A 35 -9.83 4.14 -2.28
CA PHE A 35 -9.35 4.17 -3.66
C PHE A 35 -10.26 4.99 -4.56
N GLY A 36 -11.59 4.89 -4.40
CA GLY A 36 -12.55 5.72 -5.12
C GLY A 36 -12.39 7.21 -4.80
N GLU A 37 -12.26 7.56 -3.51
CA GLU A 37 -12.09 8.95 -3.04
C GLU A 37 -10.83 9.58 -3.64
N ILE A 38 -9.69 8.89 -3.59
CA ILE A 38 -8.42 9.39 -4.13
C ILE A 38 -8.48 9.46 -5.66
N ALA A 39 -9.08 8.47 -6.33
CA ALA A 39 -9.14 8.47 -7.79
C ALA A 39 -9.95 9.63 -8.34
N GLN A 40 -11.11 9.91 -7.75
CA GLN A 40 -11.93 11.07 -8.10
C GLN A 40 -11.18 12.39 -7.86
N TYR A 41 -10.41 12.47 -6.78
CA TYR A 41 -9.62 13.66 -6.49
C TYR A 41 -8.48 13.86 -7.49
N VAL A 42 -7.71 12.81 -7.82
CA VAL A 42 -6.62 12.88 -8.80
C VAL A 42 -7.15 13.35 -10.15
N GLU A 43 -8.29 12.82 -10.60
CA GLU A 43 -8.95 13.24 -11.83
C GLU A 43 -9.35 14.73 -11.78
N ARG A 44 -10.04 15.17 -10.72
CA ARG A 44 -10.43 16.57 -10.52
C ARG A 44 -9.25 17.53 -10.47
N ALA A 45 -8.12 17.10 -9.91
CA ALA A 45 -6.90 17.88 -9.80
C ALA A 45 -6.08 17.91 -11.12
N GLY A 46 -6.53 17.22 -12.17
CA GLY A 46 -5.79 17.10 -13.44
C GLY A 46 -4.51 16.26 -13.31
N GLY A 47 -4.43 15.42 -12.28
CA GLY A 47 -3.30 14.57 -11.98
C GLY A 47 -3.27 13.28 -12.79
N GLN A 48 -2.16 12.55 -12.68
CA GLN A 48 -1.99 11.23 -13.26
C GLN A 48 -1.45 10.27 -12.21
N PHE A 49 -1.90 9.02 -12.24
CA PHE A 49 -1.32 7.98 -11.39
C PHE A 49 0.08 7.61 -11.87
N GLY A 50 0.98 7.41 -10.90
CA GLY A 50 2.35 6.97 -11.12
C GLY A 50 2.53 5.46 -11.01
N GLY A 51 1.52 4.72 -10.54
CA GLY A 51 1.62 3.29 -10.31
C GLY A 51 0.35 2.67 -9.72
N ALA A 52 0.45 1.39 -9.35
CA ALA A 52 -0.62 0.64 -8.71
C ALA A 52 -0.93 1.17 -7.30
N PRO A 53 -2.18 1.00 -6.79
CA PRO A 53 -2.51 1.37 -5.42
C PRO A 53 -1.71 0.55 -4.40
N PHE A 54 -1.54 1.12 -3.21
CA PHE A 54 -0.88 0.47 -2.09
C PHE A 54 -1.71 0.57 -0.80
N ALA A 55 -1.40 -0.34 0.13
CA ALA A 55 -1.80 -0.26 1.52
C ALA A 55 -0.57 -0.53 2.41
N ALA A 56 -0.24 0.38 3.30
CA ALA A 56 0.82 0.26 4.29
C ALA A 56 0.21 0.05 5.68
N TYR A 57 0.75 -0.92 6.41
CA TYR A 57 0.29 -1.32 7.74
C TYR A 57 1.32 -0.85 8.78
N TYR A 58 0.89 -0.03 9.75
CA TYR A 58 1.77 0.53 10.79
C TYR A 58 1.71 -0.23 12.12
N ASN A 59 0.79 -1.18 12.25
CA ASN A 59 0.68 -2.07 13.39
C ASN A 59 0.22 -3.46 12.92
N MET A 60 0.05 -4.38 13.88
CA MET A 60 -0.40 -5.76 13.64
C MET A 60 -1.68 -6.10 14.43
N ASP A 61 -2.41 -5.10 14.92
CA ASP A 61 -3.67 -5.31 15.63
C ASP A 61 -4.79 -5.59 14.62
N MET A 62 -5.11 -6.86 14.42
CA MET A 62 -6.09 -7.31 13.41
C MET A 62 -7.51 -6.77 13.63
N GLN A 63 -7.82 -6.25 14.83
CA GLN A 63 -9.11 -5.64 15.14
C GLN A 63 -9.11 -4.11 14.97
N ASP A 64 -7.93 -3.48 14.90
CA ASP A 64 -7.76 -2.03 14.77
C ASP A 64 -6.44 -1.70 14.02
N LEU A 65 -6.36 -2.08 12.75
CA LEU A 65 -5.17 -1.86 11.93
C LEU A 65 -5.00 -0.38 11.63
N ASP A 66 -3.81 0.18 11.86
CA ASP A 66 -3.42 1.53 11.43
C ASP A 66 -2.86 1.44 10.01
N LEU A 67 -3.61 2.02 9.06
CA LEU A 67 -3.44 1.82 7.63
C LEU A 67 -3.22 3.15 6.93
N GLU A 68 -2.28 3.17 6.01
CA GLU A 68 -2.21 4.19 4.97
C GLU A 68 -2.54 3.56 3.63
N ILE A 69 -3.61 4.04 2.98
CA ILE A 69 -4.11 3.49 1.73
C ILE A 69 -4.05 4.60 0.68
N GLY A 70 -3.48 4.32 -0.49
CA GLY A 70 -3.27 5.36 -1.48
C GLY A 70 -2.78 4.92 -2.84
N PHE A 71 -2.38 5.89 -3.64
CA PHE A 71 -1.79 5.71 -4.96
C PHE A 71 -0.49 6.50 -5.09
N PRO A 72 0.52 5.96 -5.78
CA PRO A 72 1.57 6.76 -6.39
C PRO A 72 0.97 7.71 -7.43
N VAL A 73 1.48 8.94 -7.50
CA VAL A 73 1.12 9.95 -8.50
C VAL A 73 2.33 10.29 -9.37
N ALA A 74 2.10 10.68 -10.63
CA ALA A 74 3.18 10.96 -11.57
C ALA A 74 3.99 12.21 -11.21
N ALA A 75 3.35 13.16 -10.50
CA ALA A 75 3.96 14.35 -9.95
C ALA A 75 3.30 14.70 -8.60
N PRO A 76 3.99 15.42 -7.69
CA PRO A 76 3.40 15.85 -6.43
C PRO A 76 2.12 16.64 -6.65
N LEU A 77 1.05 16.24 -5.95
CA LEU A 77 -0.24 16.94 -5.94
C LEU A 77 -0.52 17.43 -4.52
N PRO A 78 -1.26 18.53 -4.33
CA PRO A 78 -1.77 18.91 -3.02
C PRO A 78 -2.74 17.84 -2.50
N GLY A 79 -3.05 17.88 -1.20
CA GLY A 79 -4.12 17.07 -0.62
C GLY A 79 -5.41 17.88 -0.45
N GLU A 80 -6.54 17.20 -0.34
CA GLU A 80 -7.86 17.79 -0.07
C GLU A 80 -8.59 16.98 1.01
N GLY A 81 -9.19 17.67 1.98
CA GLY A 81 -9.93 17.01 3.06
C GLY A 81 -9.06 16.07 3.89
N ARG A 82 -9.34 14.76 3.81
CA ARG A 82 -8.56 13.70 4.48
C ARG A 82 -7.45 13.12 3.60
N ILE A 83 -7.42 13.44 2.30
CA ILE A 83 -6.35 13.06 1.39
C ILE A 83 -5.11 13.89 1.74
N ARG A 84 -3.98 13.21 1.96
CA ARG A 84 -2.71 13.84 2.28
C ARG A 84 -1.67 13.49 1.22
N PRO A 85 -0.83 14.45 0.81
CA PRO A 85 0.36 14.15 0.03
C PRO A 85 1.40 13.45 0.90
N GLY A 86 2.10 12.50 0.31
CA GLY A 86 3.16 11.74 0.96
C GLY A 86 4.18 11.23 -0.06
N ALA A 87 4.97 10.24 0.37
CA ALA A 87 5.85 9.51 -0.52
C ALA A 87 6.03 8.06 -0.04
N LEU A 88 6.06 7.12 -0.98
CA LEU A 88 6.70 5.83 -0.74
C LEU A 88 8.21 6.05 -0.74
N PRO A 89 8.93 5.64 0.31
CA PRO A 89 10.37 5.81 0.38
C PRO A 89 11.05 4.99 -0.71
N GLY A 90 12.12 5.54 -1.27
CA GLY A 90 13.02 4.78 -2.11
C GLY A 90 13.97 3.93 -1.28
N GLY A 91 14.60 2.95 -1.93
CA GLY A 91 15.61 2.08 -1.33
C GLY A 91 15.40 0.61 -1.68
N HIS A 92 16.07 -0.26 -0.92
CA HIS A 92 15.94 -1.70 -1.05
C HIS A 92 14.67 -2.17 -0.34
N VAL A 93 13.82 -2.88 -1.08
CA VAL A 93 12.59 -3.48 -0.57
C VAL A 93 12.60 -4.98 -0.84
N ALA A 94 12.24 -5.77 0.18
CA ALA A 94 11.92 -7.17 -0.04
C ALA A 94 10.51 -7.26 -0.61
N THR A 95 10.32 -8.05 -1.66
CA THR A 95 9.04 -8.21 -2.34
C THR A 95 8.71 -9.69 -2.58
N VAL A 96 7.43 -9.99 -2.61
CA VAL A 96 6.88 -11.31 -2.97
C VAL A 96 5.59 -11.11 -3.75
N LEU A 97 5.37 -11.93 -4.79
CA LEU A 97 4.11 -11.94 -5.52
C LEU A 97 3.18 -13.03 -4.98
N HIS A 98 2.02 -12.62 -4.48
CA HIS A 98 0.92 -13.53 -4.18
C HIS A 98 -0.12 -13.47 -5.31
N VAL A 99 -0.42 -14.62 -5.92
CA VAL A 99 -1.50 -14.75 -6.92
C VAL A 99 -2.55 -15.69 -6.34
N GLY A 100 -3.68 -15.13 -5.95
CA GLY A 100 -4.75 -15.89 -5.30
C GLY A 100 -5.71 -15.01 -4.51
N PRO A 101 -6.64 -15.63 -3.77
CA PRO A 101 -7.55 -14.93 -2.88
C PRO A 101 -6.80 -14.15 -1.80
N TYR A 102 -7.20 -12.89 -1.56
CA TYR A 102 -6.55 -12.03 -0.57
C TYR A 102 -6.52 -12.63 0.84
N ASN A 103 -7.56 -13.37 1.24
CA ASN A 103 -7.61 -14.05 2.54
C ASN A 103 -6.60 -15.21 2.68
N ALA A 104 -5.95 -15.64 1.59
CA ALA A 104 -4.89 -16.63 1.57
C ALA A 104 -3.48 -16.00 1.47
N VAL A 105 -3.36 -14.69 1.67
CA VAL A 105 -2.07 -13.96 1.57
C VAL A 105 -1.12 -14.22 2.74
N GLY A 106 -1.61 -14.73 3.87
CA GLY A 106 -0.82 -14.96 5.10
C GLY A 106 0.51 -15.69 4.87
N PRO A 107 0.53 -16.85 4.20
CA PRO A 107 1.77 -17.56 3.88
C PRO A 107 2.78 -16.76 3.03
N ALA A 108 2.33 -15.76 2.25
CA ALA A 108 3.24 -14.88 1.50
C ALA A 108 3.97 -13.91 2.45
N TYR A 109 3.24 -13.34 3.42
CA TYR A 109 3.83 -12.51 4.46
C TYR A 109 4.83 -13.30 5.30
N GLU A 110 4.51 -14.53 5.71
CA GLU A 110 5.43 -15.40 6.45
C GLU A 110 6.74 -15.63 5.68
N ALA A 111 6.64 -15.96 4.38
CA ALA A 111 7.80 -16.15 3.53
C ALA A 111 8.64 -14.87 3.39
N LEU A 112 7.98 -13.73 3.21
CA LEU A 112 8.65 -12.43 3.07
C LEU A 112 9.35 -12.00 4.35
N THR A 113 8.70 -12.14 5.51
CA THR A 113 9.28 -11.83 6.82
C THR A 113 10.49 -12.69 7.09
N LYS A 114 10.41 -14.00 6.80
CA LYS A 114 11.57 -14.89 6.90
C LYS A 114 12.71 -14.45 5.99
N TYR A 115 12.41 -14.16 4.73
CA TYR A 115 13.42 -13.74 3.75
C TYR A 115 14.12 -12.45 4.15
N ALA A 116 13.36 -11.45 4.61
CA ALA A 116 13.88 -10.18 5.10
C ALA A 116 14.78 -10.35 6.34
N ALA A 117 14.43 -11.25 7.26
CA ALA A 117 15.27 -11.56 8.43
C ALA A 117 16.58 -12.25 8.05
N ASP A 118 16.56 -13.10 7.03
CA ASP A 118 17.74 -13.86 6.57
C ASP A 118 18.71 -13.01 5.71
N HIS A 119 18.28 -11.84 5.20
CA HIS A 119 19.04 -10.97 4.28
C HIS A 119 19.17 -9.51 4.76
N GLY A 120 18.91 -9.26 6.05
CA GLY A 120 19.02 -7.95 6.71
C GLY A 120 20.39 -7.67 7.30
#